data_AF-A0A930YMN1-F1
#
_entry.id   AF-A0A930YMN1-F1
#
_cell.length_a   1.000
_cell.length_b   1.000
_cell.length_c   1.000
_cell.angle_alpha   90.00
_cell.angle_beta   90.00
_cell.angle_gamma   90.00
#
_symmetry.space_group_name_H-M   'P 1'
#
loop_
_entity.id
_entity.type
_entity.pdbx_description
1 polymer ?
#
loop_
_entity_poly.entity_id
_entity_poly.type
_entity_poly.pdbx_seq_one_letter_code
_entity_poly.pdbx_strand_id
1 'polypeptide(L)' 'MKSRINVLLAERRITKRSVAEKLGLREETIWRWSTDWGVGGMRLASAERLANVLGCKVKDLFEE' A
#
# COMPACT_ATOMS: atom_id res chain seq x y z
N MET A 1 3.18 -2.93 -14.29
CA MET A 1 2.80 -2.44 -12.95
C MET A 1 3.18 -3.46 -11.88
N LYS A 2 4.29 -3.21 -11.20
CA LYS A 2 4.76 -3.99 -10.05
C LYS A 2 4.44 -3.26 -8.75
N SER A 3 4.05 -3.98 -7.71
CA SER A 3 3.78 -3.39 -6.39
C SER A 3 5.07 -3.05 -5.66
N ARG A 4 5.20 -1.81 -5.19
CA ARG A 4 6.31 -1.37 -4.31
C ARG A 4 5.90 -1.29 -2.85
N ILE A 5 4.66 -1.63 -2.52
CA ILE A 5 4.12 -1.46 -1.17
C ILE A 5 4.94 -2.25 -0.14
N ASN A 6 5.35 -3.48 -0.44
CA ASN A 6 6.21 -4.26 0.46
C ASN A 6 7.58 -3.61 0.68
N VAL A 7 8.17 -3.02 -0.37
CA VAL A 7 9.47 -2.33 -0.30
C VAL A 7 9.34 -1.10 0.60
N LEU A 8 8.34 -0.25 0.35
CA LEU A 8 8.09 0.95 1.15
C LEU A 8 7.80 0.64 2.62
N LEU A 9 7.06 -0.44 2.90
CA LEU A 9 6.81 -0.92 4.26
C LEU A 9 8.11 -1.32 4.95
N ALA A 10 9.00 -2.05 4.26
CA ALA A 10 10.28 -2.48 4.80
C ALA A 10 11.23 -1.29 5.06
N GLU A 11 11.37 -0.38 4.09
CA GLU A 11 12.20 0.83 4.22
C GLU A 11 11.78 1.70 5.41
N ARG A 12 10.47 1.80 5.64
CA ARG A 12 9.89 2.61 6.72
C ARG A 12 9.73 1.83 8.03
N ARG A 13 10.07 0.54 8.05
CA ARG A 13 9.88 -0.37 9.19
C ARG A 13 8.43 -0.38 9.70
N ILE A 14 7.46 -0.30 8.79
CA ILE A 14 6.03 -0.32 9.08
C ILE A 14 5.47 -1.70 8.76
N THR A 15 4.66 -2.26 9.67
CA THR A 15 3.99 -3.53 9.44
C THR A 15 2.68 -3.35 8.66
N LYS A 16 2.29 -4.38 7.89
CA LYS A 16 1.00 -4.40 7.18
C LYS A 16 -0.18 -4.22 8.13
N ARG A 17 -0.12 -4.87 9.31
CA ARG A 17 -1.10 -4.71 10.39
C ARG A 17 -1.23 -3.25 10.84
N SER A 18 -0.12 -2.55 11.09
CA SER A 18 -0.17 -1.16 11.52
C SER A 18 -0.81 -0.24 10.47
N VAL A 19 -0.53 -0.47 9.18
CA VAL A 19 -1.20 0.26 8.09
C VAL A 19 -2.69 -0.04 8.04
N ALA A 20 -3.06 -1.32 8.18
CA ALA A 20 -4.46 -1.74 8.19
C ALA A 20 -5.24 -1.05 9.33
N GLU A 21 -4.67 -1.04 10.54
CA GLU A 21 -5.24 -0.36 11.71
C GLU A 21 -5.40 1.15 11.47
N LYS A 22 -4.38 1.83 10.92
CA LYS A 22 -4.46 3.26 10.58
C LYS A 22 -5.50 3.59 9.52
N LEU A 23 -5.77 2.66 8.60
CA LEU A 23 -6.75 2.84 7.53
C LEU A 23 -8.16 2.35 7.90
N GLY A 24 -8.33 1.71 9.07
CA GLY A 24 -9.59 1.06 9.45
C GLY A 24 -9.94 -0.11 8.52
N LEU A 25 -8.93 -0.80 7.99
CA LEU A 25 -9.07 -1.92 7.07
C LEU A 25 -8.60 -3.21 7.72
N ARG A 26 -8.94 -4.33 7.09
CA ARG A 26 -8.40 -5.64 7.48
C ARG A 26 -7.00 -5.83 6.89
N GLU A 27 -6.13 -6.53 7.60
CA GLU A 27 -4.76 -6.80 7.15
C GLU A 27 -4.73 -7.52 5.78
N GLU A 28 -5.69 -8.40 5.51
CA GLU A 28 -5.89 -9.07 4.21
C GLU A 28 -5.98 -8.07 3.04
N THR A 29 -6.53 -6.88 3.27
CA THR A 29 -6.66 -5.84 2.24
C THR A 29 -5.30 -5.28 1.86
N ILE A 30 -4.44 -5.04 2.86
CA ILE A 30 -3.07 -4.55 2.64
C ILE A 30 -2.22 -5.64 1.99
N TRP A 31 -2.39 -6.90 2.39
CA TRP A 31 -1.76 -8.04 1.74
C TRP A 31 -2.10 -8.12 0.25
N ARG A 32 -3.39 -8.03 -0.09
CA ARG A 32 -3.85 -8.04 -1.49
C ARG A 32 -3.21 -6.90 -2.28
N TRP A 33 -3.24 -5.68 -1.75
CA TRP A 33 -2.62 -4.51 -2.39
C TRP A 33 -1.11 -4.63 -2.58
N SER A 34 -0.44 -5.40 -1.72
CA SER A 34 1.01 -5.61 -1.81
C SER A 34 1.44 -6.60 -2.91
N THR A 35 0.50 -7.04 -3.76
CA THR A 35 0.76 -7.90 -4.93
C THR A 35 0.59 -7.12 -6.23
N ASP A 36 1.26 -7.55 -7.29
CA ASP A 36 1.19 -6.90 -8.62
C ASP A 36 -0.25 -6.87 -9.16
N TRP A 37 -1.00 -7.94 -8.95
CA TRP A 37 -2.41 -8.00 -9.35
C TRP A 37 -3.29 -7.07 -8.52
N GLY A 38 -3.11 -7.06 -7.19
CA GLY A 38 -3.96 -6.28 -6.29
C GLY A 38 -3.64 -4.78 -6.30
N VAL A 39 -2.41 -4.37 -6.62
CA VAL A 39 -2.06 -2.96 -6.80
C VAL A 39 -2.69 -2.41 -8.09
N GLY A 40 -2.73 -3.21 -9.16
CA GLY A 40 -3.32 -2.81 -10.45
C GLY A 40 -4.84 -2.62 -10.39
N GLY A 41 -5.53 -3.34 -9.50
CA GLY A 41 -6.97 -3.18 -9.26
C GLY A 41 -7.34 -2.15 -8.18
N MET A 42 -6.36 -1.44 -7.61
CA MET A 42 -6.61 -0.53 -6.50
C MET A 42 -7.32 0.75 -6.96
N ARG A 43 -8.37 1.15 -6.24
CA ARG A 43 -9.03 2.45 -6.48
C ARG A 43 -8.09 3.59 -6.12
N LEU A 44 -8.10 4.67 -6.91
CA LEU A 44 -7.27 5.85 -6.68
C LEU A 44 -7.39 6.40 -5.25
N ALA A 45 -8.62 6.55 -4.73
CA ALA A 45 -8.85 7.01 -3.37
C ALA A 45 -8.21 6.12 -2.27
N SER A 46 -8.11 4.81 -2.52
CA SER A 46 -7.42 3.89 -1.61
C SER A 46 -5.90 4.04 -1.71
N ALA A 47 -5.39 4.24 -2.93
CA ALA A 47 -3.98 4.50 -3.16
C ALA A 47 -3.54 5.83 -2.52
N GLU A 48 -4.35 6.88 -2.62
CA GLU A 48 -4.09 8.17 -1.96
C GLU A 48 -4.04 8.05 -0.44
N ARG A 49 -4.99 7.34 0.16
CA ARG A 49 -5.01 7.07 1.61
C ARG A 49 -3.78 6.29 2.05
N LEU A 50 -3.41 5.24 1.30
CA LEU A 50 -2.23 4.45 1.58
C LEU A 50 -0.95 5.27 1.46
N ALA A 51 -0.82 6.06 0.40
CA ALA A 51 0.31 6.95 0.17
C ALA A 51 0.46 7.99 1.29
N ASN A 52 -0.65 8.54 1.77
CA ASN A 52 -0.65 9.47 2.90
C ASN A 52 -0.16 8.80 4.21
N VAL A 53 -0.69 7.60 4.53
CA VAL A 53 -0.25 6.84 5.71
C VAL A 53 1.23 6.45 5.62
N LEU A 54 1.67 6.11 4.41
CA LEU A 54 3.04 5.79 4.14
C LEU A 54 3.90 7.03 3.95
N GLY A 55 3.38 8.26 3.91
CA GLY A 55 4.18 9.48 3.67
C GLY A 55 4.94 9.46 2.34
N CYS A 56 4.28 9.03 1.26
CA CYS A 56 4.80 9.03 -0.11
C CYS A 56 3.74 9.56 -1.10
N LYS A 57 4.07 9.62 -2.40
CA LYS A 57 3.11 9.90 -3.46
C LYS A 57 2.51 8.58 -3.97
N VAL A 58 1.33 8.65 -4.58
CA VAL A 58 0.64 7.48 -5.17
C VAL A 58 1.52 6.76 -6.18
N LYS A 59 2.24 7.51 -7.02
CA LYS A 59 3.18 6.96 -8.01
C LYS A 59 4.34 6.16 -7.38
N ASP A 60 4.63 6.35 -6.11
CA ASP A 60 5.71 5.62 -5.44
C ASP A 60 5.24 4.22 -4.99
N LEU A 61 3.93 3.96 -4.97
CA LEU A 61 3.34 2.67 -4.57
C LEU A 61 3.52 1.57 -5.60
N PHE A 62 3.85 1.91 -6.84
CA PHE A 62 4.02 0.98 -7.94
C PHE A 62 5.13 1.44 -8.90
N GLU A 63 5.66 0.50 -9.67
CA GLU A 63 6.59 0.73 -10.77
C GLU A 63 5.92 0.31 -12.08
N GLU A 64 6.15 1.05 -13.16
CA GLU A 64 5.66 0.69 -14.50
C GLU A 64 6.26 -0.64 -14.98
#